data_AF-A0A7U9T0Z4-F1
#
_entry.id   AF-A0A7U9T0Z4-F1
#
_cell.length_a   1.000
_cell.length_b   1.000
_cell.length_c   1.000
_cell.angle_alpha   90.00
_cell.angle_beta   90.00
_cell.angle_gamma   90.00
#
_symmetry.space_group_name_H-M   'P 1'
#
loop_
_entity.id
_entity.type
_entity.pdbx_description
1 polymer ?
#
loop_
_entity_poly.entity_id
_entity_poly.type
_entity_poly.pdbx_seq_one_letter_code
_entity_poly.pdbx_strand_id
1 'polypeptide(L)' 'MQDSKHENSIDRFPIAMAYVPWQKFDKMYDDLEKAFHHGTIFPELNKPFTGRRCV' A
#
# COMPACT_ATOMS: atom_id res chain seq x y z
N MET A 1 -36.34 1.53 19.94
CA MET A 1 -34.86 1.41 19.83
C MET A 1 -34.47 2.38 18.74
N GLN A 2 -33.74 3.45 19.07
CA GLN A 2 -33.38 4.48 18.11
C GLN A 2 -32.25 3.95 17.23
N ASP A 3 -32.49 3.84 15.93
CA ASP A 3 -31.45 3.56 14.94
C ASP A 3 -30.48 4.73 14.93
N SER A 4 -29.34 4.58 15.62
CA SER A 4 -28.22 5.51 15.57
C SER A 4 -27.56 5.40 14.19
N LYS A 5 -28.18 6.00 13.18
CA LYS A 5 -27.53 6.30 11.91
C LYS A 5 -26.49 7.37 12.21
N HIS A 6 -25.28 6.93 12.56
CA HIS A 6 -24.11 7.80 12.55
C HIS A 6 -23.82 8.12 11.09
N GLU A 7 -24.48 9.16 10.59
CA GLU A 7 -24.21 9.78 9.29
C GLU A 7 -22.86 10.50 9.38
N ASN A 8 -21.80 9.71 9.52
CA ASN A 8 -20.45 10.20 9.38
C ASN A 8 -20.23 10.33 7.88
N SER A 9 -20.70 11.45 7.31
CA SER A 9 -20.45 11.84 5.92
C SER A 9 -18.93 11.86 5.71
N ILE A 10 -18.44 10.76 5.14
CA ILE A 10 -17.04 10.56 4.78
C ILE A 10 -16.56 11.66 3.81
N ASP A 11 -17.50 12.28 3.09
CA ASP A 11 -17.30 13.41 2.19
C ASP A 11 -16.83 14.70 2.90
N ARG A 12 -16.98 14.78 4.23
CA ARG A 12 -16.46 15.91 5.03
C ARG A 12 -14.99 15.75 5.39
N PHE A 13 -14.41 14.56 5.24
CA PHE A 13 -12.98 14.35 5.42
C PHE A 13 -12.25 14.68 4.12
N PRO A 14 -11.09 15.38 4.18
CA PRO A 14 -10.27 15.56 2.99
C PRO A 14 -9.92 14.18 2.43
N ILE A 15 -9.94 14.05 1.09
CA ILE A 15 -9.38 12.87 0.42
C ILE A 15 -7.99 12.68 1.02
N ALA A 16 -7.77 11.52 1.63
CA ALA A 16 -6.52 11.23 2.32
C ALA A 16 -5.37 11.46 1.32
N MET A 17 -4.60 12.54 1.52
CA MET A 17 -3.40 12.82 0.76
C MET A 17 -2.32 11.90 1.32
N ALA A 18 -2.38 10.62 0.97
CA ALA A 18 -1.29 9.71 1.24
C ALA A 18 -0.10 10.19 0.43
N TYR A 19 0.98 10.58 1.12
CA TYR A 19 2.23 10.89 0.46
C TYR A 19 2.71 9.65 -0.28
N VAL A 20 2.79 9.74 -1.62
CA VAL A 20 3.43 8.72 -2.44
C VAL A 20 4.91 9.09 -2.57
N PRO A 21 5.83 8.34 -1.96
CA PRO A 21 7.25 8.62 -2.09
C PRO A 21 7.68 8.51 -3.56
N TRP A 22 8.53 9.45 -3.98
CA TRP A 22 9.12 9.38 -5.33
C TRP A 22 10.06 8.19 -5.42
N GLN A 23 9.72 7.23 -6.29
CA GLN A 23 10.54 6.05 -6.53
C GLN A 23 11.67 6.38 -7.52
N LYS A 24 12.91 6.03 -7.16
CA LYS A 24 14.04 6.08 -8.09
C LYS A 24 14.04 4.80 -8.92
N PHE A 25 14.35 4.92 -10.19
CA PHE A 25 14.56 3.74 -11.03
C PHE A 25 16.00 3.27 -10.84
N ASP A 26 16.19 2.10 -10.23
CA ASP A 26 17.50 1.49 -10.03
C ASP A 26 17.60 0.20 -10.87
N LYS A 27 17.83 -0.96 -10.23
CA LYS A 27 17.98 -2.24 -10.91
C LYS A 27 16.63 -3.00 -11.00
N MET A 28 16.41 -3.66 -12.12
CA MET A 28 15.34 -4.65 -12.29
C MET A 28 15.82 -6.07 -11.99
N TYR A 29 14.90 -6.98 -11.67
CA TYR A 29 15.22 -8.40 -11.66
C TYR A 29 15.77 -8.86 -13.02
N ASP A 30 16.87 -9.62 -12.97
CA ASP A 30 17.45 -10.25 -14.18
C ASP A 30 16.55 -11.40 -14.68
N ASP A 31 15.76 -12.01 -13.80
CA ASP A 31 14.80 -13.08 -14.08
C ASP A 31 13.35 -12.56 -13.94
N LEU A 32 12.61 -12.59 -15.05
CA LEU A 32 11.23 -12.12 -15.13
C LEU A 32 10.24 -13.03 -14.41
N GLU A 33 10.48 -14.34 -14.37
CA GLU A 33 9.64 -15.28 -13.62
C GLU A 33 9.72 -14.95 -12.13
N LYS A 34 10.92 -14.67 -11.63
CA LYS A 34 11.11 -14.21 -10.26
C LYS A 34 10.39 -12.89 -9.98
N ALA A 35 10.45 -11.92 -10.88
CA ALA A 35 9.72 -10.66 -10.73
C ALA A 35 8.20 -10.89 -10.64
N PHE A 36 7.67 -11.77 -11.50
CA PHE A 36 6.25 -12.13 -11.53
C PHE A 36 5.81 -12.76 -10.20
N HIS A 37 6.58 -13.73 -9.68
CA HIS A 37 6.28 -14.37 -8.40
C HIS A 37 6.27 -13.40 -7.20
N HIS A 38 7.10 -12.37 -7.22
CA HIS A 38 7.16 -11.37 -6.14
C HIS A 38 6.16 -10.20 -6.33
N GLY A 39 5.54 -10.08 -7.50
CA GLY A 39 4.63 -8.97 -7.82
C GLY A 39 5.33 -7.61 -8.00
N THR A 40 6.64 -7.61 -8.23
CA THR A 40 7.42 -6.39 -8.49
C THR A 40 8.62 -6.68 -9.40
N ILE A 41 8.89 -5.79 -10.36
CA ILE A 41 10.10 -5.85 -11.21
C ILE A 41 11.35 -5.32 -10.49
N PHE A 42 11.16 -4.59 -9.39
CA PHE A 42 12.23 -3.96 -8.63
C PHE A 42 12.57 -4.80 -7.40
N PRO A 43 13.78 -5.37 -7.31
CA PRO A 43 14.20 -6.16 -6.16
C PRO A 43 14.16 -5.39 -4.84
N GLU A 44 14.38 -4.08 -4.89
CA GLU A 44 14.33 -3.22 -3.71
C GLU A 44 12.94 -3.14 -3.06
N LEU A 45 11.86 -3.36 -3.81
CA LEU A 45 10.48 -3.33 -3.32
C LEU A 45 10.03 -4.65 -2.72
N ASN A 46 10.77 -5.74 -2.95
CA ASN A 46 10.52 -7.04 -2.32
C ASN A 46 11.00 -7.02 -0.86
N LYS A 47 10.23 -6.34 0.00
CA LYS A 47 10.49 -6.22 1.44
C LYS A 47 9.83 -7.37 2.21
N PRO A 48 10.45 -7.89 3.27
CA PRO A 48 9.81 -8.88 4.12
C PRO A 48 8.53 -8.32 4.72
N PHE A 49 7.48 -9.14 4.74
CA PHE A 49 6.24 -8.77 5.43
C PHE A 49 6.48 -8.79 6.94
N THR A 50 6.58 -7.60 7.54
CA THR A 50 6.82 -7.44 8.98
C THR A 50 5.54 -7.40 9.82
N GLY A 51 4.38 -7.65 9.18
CA GLY A 51 3.06 -7.80 9.80
C GLY A 51 2.95 -7.27 11.23
N ARG A 52 2.82 -5.95 11.41
CA ARG A 52 2.57 -5.43 12.74
C ARG A 52 1.16 -5.86 13.15
N ARG A 53 1.02 -6.59 14.26
CA ARG A 53 -0.27 -6.61 14.96
C ARG A 53 -0.49 -5.20 15.49
N CYS A 54 -1.59 -4.57 15.10
CA CYS A 54 -2.11 -3.44 15.86
C CYS A 54 -2.51 -4.03 17.23
N VAL A 55 -1.70 -3.76 18.26
CA VAL A 55 -2.07 -3.99 19.65
C VAL A 55 -2.74 -2.76 20.22
#